data_AF-A0A1R2BTN4-F1
#
_entry.id   AF-A0A1R2BTN4-F1
#
_cell.length_a   1.000
_cell.length_b   1.000
_cell.length_c   1.000
_cell.angle_alpha   90.00
_cell.angle_beta   90.00
_cell.angle_gamma   90.00
#
_symmetry.space_group_name_H-M   'P 1'
#
loop_
_entity.id
_entity.type
_entity.pdbx_description
1 polymer ?
#
loop_
_entity_poly.entity_id
_entity_poly.type
_entity_poly.pdbx_seq_one_letter_code
_entity_poly.pdbx_strand_id
1 'polypeptide(L)'
;MGSCCFKKSALAVPINNDSSDRTLPLHIPKWKRGALIGEGAYGKVYECLNLVTGELHAVKHIELSGTPEQIFREVYYLKKEIFMLKNLYHKNIVQYLYTEINNDYNGVDIMMEYVSGGSMRHLLNKFGKFEEPMAALYMKQILEGLMYLHLQGIVHRDIKSANILVTQDGVIKLSDFGASKKIKSDYVNDKNELSRSLKGSPYWMAPEIARRSGHGFAADIWSVGCVMIEMITGNAPWKSVSKSVKDVMERIISGQTPPIPLGISLDCKKFIEECLKVDPTKRPTPGALLNHEFLKKG
;
A
#
# COMPACT_ATOMS: atom_id res chain seq x y z
N MET A 1 41.71 28.16 1.82
CA MET A 1 41.17 28.34 0.45
C MET A 1 41.02 26.95 -0.16
N GLY A 2 39.85 26.38 -0.47
CA GLY A 2 38.46 26.82 -0.34
C GLY A 2 37.57 25.61 -0.09
N SER A 3 36.51 25.80 0.70
CA SER A 3 35.42 24.85 0.89
C SER A 3 34.68 24.66 -0.43
N CYS A 4 34.67 23.43 -0.96
CA CYS A 4 33.80 23.08 -2.07
C CYS A 4 32.36 23.02 -1.54
N CYS A 5 31.69 24.18 -1.52
CA CYS A 5 30.25 24.29 -1.29
C CYS A 5 29.53 23.69 -2.50
N PHE A 6 29.34 22.38 -2.50
CA PHE A 6 28.36 21.74 -3.37
C PHE A 6 26.97 22.23 -2.94
N LYS A 7 26.42 23.17 -3.74
CA LYS A 7 25.02 23.62 -3.61
C LYS A 7 24.12 22.39 -3.64
N LYS A 8 23.16 22.32 -2.71
CA LYS A 8 22.07 21.33 -2.68
C LYS A 8 21.47 21.18 -4.10
N SER A 9 21.84 20.13 -4.82
CA SER A 9 21.19 19.77 -6.08
C SER A 9 20.04 18.81 -5.77
N ALA A 10 18.93 19.39 -5.32
CA ALA A 10 17.69 18.65 -5.15
C ALA A 10 17.12 18.27 -6.52
N LEU A 11 16.77 16.99 -6.72
CA LEU A 11 15.89 16.56 -7.80
C LEU A 11 14.43 16.78 -7.37
N ALA A 12 14.04 18.05 -7.23
CA ALA A 12 12.64 18.40 -7.06
C ALA A 12 11.99 18.42 -8.46
N VAL A 13 11.10 17.46 -8.76
CA VAL A 13 10.41 17.43 -10.05
C VAL A 13 9.02 18.08 -9.87
N PRO A 14 8.75 19.30 -10.39
CA PRO A 14 7.47 20.01 -10.22
C PRO A 14 6.27 19.31 -10.87
N ILE A 15 5.08 19.59 -10.33
CA ILE A 15 3.76 19.01 -10.66
C ILE A 15 3.14 19.59 -11.95
N ASN A 16 3.61 20.74 -12.45
CA ASN A 16 2.94 21.44 -13.55
C ASN A 16 3.65 21.27 -14.89
N ASN A 17 2.89 20.78 -15.87
CA ASN A 17 3.28 20.65 -17.27
C ASN A 17 2.97 21.93 -18.06
N ASP A 18 3.07 23.10 -17.43
CA ASP A 18 2.91 24.38 -18.12
C ASP A 18 4.26 24.87 -18.62
N SER A 19 4.41 24.87 -19.94
CA SER A 19 5.63 25.15 -20.68
C SER A 19 6.00 26.64 -20.74
N SER A 20 5.53 27.45 -19.79
CA SER A 20 5.62 28.91 -19.87
C SER A 20 6.21 29.63 -18.67
N ASP A 21 6.64 28.94 -17.60
CA ASP A 21 7.30 29.64 -16.49
C ASP A 21 8.73 29.14 -16.18
N ARG A 22 9.65 30.09 -16.19
CA ARG A 22 11.10 29.88 -16.09
C ARG A 22 11.50 29.69 -14.64
N THR A 23 12.06 28.52 -14.32
CA THR A 23 13.15 28.33 -13.34
C THR A 23 13.06 29.12 -12.01
N LEU A 24 11.99 28.95 -11.24
CA LEU A 24 12.07 29.19 -9.80
C LEU A 24 12.54 27.90 -9.11
N PRO A 25 13.61 27.92 -8.29
CA PRO A 25 14.01 26.75 -7.53
C PRO A 25 12.85 26.36 -6.61
N LEU A 26 12.38 25.11 -6.69
CA LEU A 26 11.42 24.57 -5.75
C LEU A 26 11.95 24.80 -4.33
N HIS A 27 11.28 25.67 -3.58
CA HIS A 27 11.61 25.89 -2.17
C HIS A 27 11.17 24.66 -1.38
N ILE A 28 12.08 23.72 -1.19
CA ILE A 28 11.87 22.58 -0.29
C ILE A 28 11.60 23.14 1.11
N PRO A 29 10.42 22.88 1.71
CA PRO A 29 10.12 23.35 3.05
C PRO A 29 11.17 22.80 4.03
N LYS A 30 11.64 23.64 4.95
CA LYS A 30 12.43 23.12 6.08
C LYS A 30 11.51 22.22 6.89
N TRP A 31 11.96 21.02 7.23
CA TRP A 31 11.20 20.08 8.04
C TRP A 31 12.08 19.49 9.14
N LYS A 32 11.45 18.96 10.19
CA LYS A 32 12.12 18.30 11.31
C LYS A 32 11.57 16.87 11.47
N ARG A 33 12.46 15.87 11.48
CA ARG A 33 12.11 14.47 11.72
C ARG A 33 11.62 14.27 13.15
N GLY A 34 10.52 13.54 13.30
CA GLY A 34 9.91 13.12 14.55
C GLY A 34 10.10 11.63 14.82
N ALA A 35 9.11 11.01 15.45
CA ALA A 35 9.16 9.61 15.85
C ALA A 35 9.09 8.64 14.65
N LEU A 36 9.65 7.43 14.82
CA LEU A 36 9.43 6.32 13.90
C LEU A 36 7.98 5.85 14.02
N ILE A 37 7.23 5.87 12.92
CA ILE A 37 5.81 5.50 12.87
C ILE A 37 5.56 4.22 12.06
N GLY A 38 6.55 3.76 11.29
CA GLY A 38 6.48 2.48 10.58
C GLY A 38 7.84 2.01 10.12
N GLU A 39 8.04 0.69 10.06
CA GLU A 39 9.24 0.07 9.54
C GLU A 39 8.83 -1.13 8.67
N GLY A 40 9.35 -1.19 7.45
CA GLY A 40 9.01 -2.24 6.50
C GLY A 40 10.22 -2.63 5.64
N ALA A 41 9.99 -3.60 4.75
CA ALA A 41 11.04 -4.12 3.86
C ALA A 41 11.62 -3.10 2.88
N TYR A 42 10.99 -1.92 2.75
CA TYR A 42 11.31 -0.88 1.79
C TYR A 42 11.73 0.44 2.45
N GLY A 43 12.02 0.44 3.75
CA GLY A 43 12.51 1.62 4.48
C GLY A 43 11.76 1.90 5.78
N LYS A 44 12.12 3.04 6.38
CA LYS A 44 11.61 3.50 7.67
C LYS A 44 10.75 4.74 7.45
N VAL A 45 9.56 4.77 8.05
CA VAL A 45 8.62 5.88 7.97
C VAL A 45 8.64 6.63 9.28
N TYR A 46 8.91 7.92 9.23
CA TYR A 46 8.91 8.82 10.37
C TYR A 46 7.80 9.86 10.23
N GLU A 47 7.28 10.33 11.36
CA GLU A 47 6.59 11.60 11.41
C GLU A 47 7.58 12.73 11.10
N CYS A 48 7.11 13.83 10.53
CA CYS A 48 7.90 15.04 10.36
C CYS A 48 7.04 16.30 10.44
N LEU A 49 7.61 17.37 10.99
CA LEU A 49 6.97 18.67 11.10
C LEU A 49 7.49 19.59 10.00
N ASN A 50 6.60 20.11 9.16
CA ASN A 50 6.93 21.20 8.24
C ASN A 50 7.13 22.48 9.06
N LEU A 51 8.36 23.01 9.10
CA LEU A 51 8.72 24.18 9.89
C LEU A 51 8.25 25.51 9.28
N VAL A 52 7.71 25.47 8.06
CA VAL A 52 7.13 26.65 7.40
C VAL A 52 5.63 26.74 7.69
N THR A 53 4.90 25.63 7.55
CA THR A 53 3.42 25.61 7.70
C THR A 53 2.95 25.16 9.08
N GLY A 54 3.80 24.47 9.85
CA GLY A 54 3.42 23.82 11.11
C GLY A 54 2.66 22.50 10.92
N GLU A 55 2.45 22.05 9.68
CA GLU A 55 1.74 20.81 9.39
C GLU A 55 2.59 19.57 9.63
N LEU A 56 1.93 18.48 10.04
CA LEU A 56 2.55 17.17 10.15
C LEU A 56 2.50 16.43 8.81
N HIS A 57 3.63 15.87 8.42
CA HIS A 57 3.81 15.01 7.24
C HIS A 57 4.41 13.66 7.67
N ALA A 58 4.43 12.69 6.75
CA ALA A 58 5.20 11.46 6.89
C ALA A 58 6.39 11.46 5.93
N VAL A 59 7.54 10.97 6.38
CA VAL A 59 8.73 10.78 5.55
C VAL A 59 9.14 9.32 5.51
N LYS A 60 9.10 8.70 4.33
CA LYS A 60 9.66 7.36 4.10
C LYS A 60 11.12 7.51 3.68
N HIS A 61 12.02 7.14 4.58
CA HIS A 61 13.45 7.10 4.35
C HIS A 61 13.86 5.75 3.77
N ILE A 62 14.53 5.80 2.61
CA ILE A 62 15.07 4.63 1.91
C ILE A 62 16.58 4.78 1.87
N GLU A 63 17.26 3.92 2.62
CA GLU A 63 18.72 3.86 2.65
C GLU A 63 19.26 3.25 1.35
N LEU A 64 20.24 3.91 0.75
CA LEU A 64 20.94 3.41 -0.43
C LEU A 64 22.28 2.83 0.03
N SER A 65 22.39 1.50 0.00
CA SER A 65 23.58 0.78 0.46
C SER A 65 24.02 -0.29 -0.54
N GLY A 66 25.30 -0.65 -0.49
CA GLY A 66 25.89 -1.68 -1.36
C GLY A 66 26.85 -1.14 -2.42
N THR A 67 27.14 -1.96 -3.43
CA THR A 67 28.04 -1.57 -4.53
C THR A 67 27.40 -0.50 -5.42
N PRO A 68 28.19 0.28 -6.19
CA PRO A 68 27.65 1.26 -7.12
C PRO A 68 26.59 0.71 -8.07
N GLU A 69 26.74 -0.54 -8.54
CA GLU A 69 25.79 -1.21 -9.42
C GLU A 69 24.47 -1.54 -8.69
N GLN A 70 24.55 -1.92 -7.41
CA GLN A 70 23.38 -2.18 -6.57
C GLN A 70 22.60 -0.90 -6.32
N ILE A 71 23.29 0.17 -5.93
CA ILE A 71 22.72 1.51 -5.70
C ILE A 71 22.09 2.04 -7.00
N PHE A 72 22.79 1.96 -8.13
CA PHE A 72 22.27 2.42 -9.42
C PHE A 72 20.95 1.71 -9.78
N ARG A 73 20.91 0.39 -9.59
CA ARG A 73 19.71 -0.42 -9.82
C ARG A 73 18.58 -0.01 -8.89
N GLU A 74 18.87 0.21 -7.61
CA GLU A 74 17.87 0.63 -6.61
C GLU A 74 17.29 2.01 -6.95
N VAL A 75 18.15 2.99 -7.23
CA VAL A 75 17.75 4.33 -7.69
C VAL A 75 16.90 4.26 -8.96
N TYR A 76 17.23 3.39 -9.91
CA TYR A 76 16.43 3.20 -11.12
C TYR A 76 14.99 2.73 -10.82
N TYR A 77 14.82 1.75 -9.94
CA TYR A 77 13.48 1.29 -9.54
C TYR A 77 12.74 2.33 -8.71
N LEU A 78 13.45 3.00 -7.81
CA LEU A 78 12.89 4.01 -6.94
C LEU A 78 12.36 5.21 -7.74
N LYS A 79 13.07 5.64 -8.80
CA LYS A 79 12.57 6.68 -9.72
C LYS A 79 11.24 6.29 -10.38
N LYS A 80 11.05 5.02 -10.73
CA LYS A 80 9.79 4.53 -11.29
C LYS A 80 8.67 4.55 -10.26
N GLU A 81 8.96 4.14 -9.02
CA GLU A 81 8.00 4.20 -7.90
C GLU A 81 7.57 5.63 -7.62
N ILE A 82 8.51 6.56 -7.47
CA ILE A 82 8.22 7.99 -7.25
C ILE A 82 7.40 8.57 -8.39
N PHE A 83 7.74 8.25 -9.65
CA PHE A 83 6.98 8.72 -10.80
C PHE A 83 5.54 8.19 -10.79
N MET A 84 5.33 6.93 -10.37
CA MET A 84 3.99 6.37 -10.21
C MET A 84 3.23 7.09 -9.10
N LEU A 85 3.81 7.18 -7.90
CA LEU A 85 3.24 7.84 -6.72
C LEU A 85 2.82 9.28 -6.98
N LYS A 86 3.66 10.06 -7.66
CA LYS A 86 3.43 11.47 -7.94
C LYS A 86 2.15 11.73 -8.76
N ASN A 87 1.72 10.76 -9.56
CA ASN A 87 0.54 10.90 -10.40
C ASN A 87 -0.74 10.36 -9.74
N LEU A 88 -0.68 9.94 -8.47
CA LEU A 88 -1.84 9.48 -7.72
C LEU A 88 -2.46 10.64 -6.94
N TYR A 89 -3.76 10.82 -7.14
CA TYR A 89 -4.58 11.81 -6.44
C TYR A 89 -5.98 11.25 -6.22
N HIS A 90 -6.27 10.84 -4.99
CA HIS A 90 -7.58 10.30 -4.60
C HIS A 90 -7.76 10.37 -3.09
N LYS A 91 -8.98 10.66 -2.61
CA LYS A 91 -9.28 10.80 -1.17
C LYS A 91 -8.84 9.58 -0.33
N ASN A 92 -8.92 8.38 -0.92
CA ASN A 92 -8.57 7.11 -0.27
C ASN A 92 -7.17 6.57 -0.61
N ILE A 93 -6.27 7.41 -1.10
CA ILE A 93 -4.87 7.08 -1.35
C ILE A 93 -4.01 8.04 -0.54
N VAL A 94 -2.94 7.55 0.10
CA VAL A 94 -1.95 8.44 0.75
C VAL A 94 -1.27 9.30 -0.31
N GLN A 95 -1.38 10.60 -0.15
CA GLN A 95 -0.89 11.60 -1.07
C GLN A 95 0.64 11.74 -0.99
N TYR A 96 1.29 11.59 -2.14
CA TYR A 96 2.66 12.00 -2.36
C TYR A 96 2.76 13.53 -2.34
N LEU A 97 3.76 14.08 -1.65
CA LEU A 97 4.03 15.52 -1.60
C LEU A 97 5.25 15.88 -2.45
N TYR A 98 6.42 15.36 -2.09
CA TYR A 98 7.68 15.58 -2.80
C TYR A 98 8.73 14.54 -2.41
N THR A 99 9.87 14.55 -3.10
CA THR A 99 11.03 13.71 -2.77
C THR A 99 12.27 14.58 -2.67
N GLU A 100 13.14 14.26 -1.73
CA GLU A 100 14.46 14.85 -1.62
C GLU A 100 15.54 13.77 -1.42
N ILE A 101 16.79 14.12 -1.73
CA ILE A 101 17.95 13.32 -1.38
C ILE A 101 18.40 13.81 0.00
N ASN A 102 18.59 12.87 0.94
CA ASN A 102 18.99 13.22 2.30
C ASN A 102 20.32 14.01 2.30
N ASN A 103 20.51 14.90 3.27
CA ASN A 103 21.68 15.80 3.36
C ASN A 103 23.03 15.05 3.43
N ASP A 104 23.03 13.81 3.93
CA ASP A 104 24.22 12.95 4.00
C ASP A 104 24.40 12.08 2.75
N TYR A 105 23.55 12.25 1.73
CA TYR A 105 23.52 11.48 0.47
C TYR A 105 23.42 9.96 0.64
N ASN A 106 23.04 9.48 1.83
CA ASN A 106 22.94 8.06 2.16
C ASN A 106 21.58 7.44 1.81
N GLY A 107 20.65 8.21 1.24
CA GLY A 107 19.30 7.74 1.01
C GLY A 107 18.39 8.77 0.34
N VAL A 108 17.16 8.33 0.11
CA VAL A 108 16.09 9.12 -0.49
C VAL A 108 14.94 9.23 0.50
N ASP A 109 14.44 10.46 0.68
CA ASP A 109 13.31 10.77 1.54
C ASP A 109 12.08 11.08 0.67
N ILE A 110 11.04 10.26 0.81
CA ILE A 110 9.74 10.46 0.15
C ILE A 110 8.78 11.08 1.16
N MET A 111 8.37 12.30 0.90
CA MET A 111 7.43 13.06 1.73
C MET A 111 6.00 12.79 1.29
N MET A 112 5.14 12.50 2.26
CA MET A 112 3.75 12.10 2.08
C MET A 112 2.87 12.81 3.10
N GLU A 113 1.56 12.86 2.84
CA GLU A 113 0.61 13.30 3.87
C GLU A 113 0.72 12.41 5.12
N TYR A 114 0.52 13.02 6.29
CA TYR A 114 0.42 12.28 7.55
C TYR A 114 -1.04 11.88 7.78
N VAL A 115 -1.26 10.61 8.17
CA VAL A 115 -2.59 10.09 8.49
C VAL A 115 -2.68 9.80 9.99
N SER A 116 -3.44 10.63 10.69
CA SER A 116 -3.39 10.77 12.14
C SER A 116 -4.00 9.65 12.98
N GLY A 117 -4.91 8.83 12.42
CA GLY A 117 -5.52 7.72 13.15
C GLY A 117 -4.70 6.42 13.14
N GLY A 118 -3.56 6.39 12.44
CA GLY A 118 -2.71 5.21 12.31
C GLY A 118 -3.30 4.14 11.39
N SER A 119 -2.76 2.91 11.46
CA SER A 119 -3.20 1.80 10.61
C SER A 119 -4.46 1.12 11.15
N MET A 120 -5.25 0.53 10.27
CA MET A 120 -6.38 -0.31 10.62
C MET A 120 -5.95 -1.47 11.54
N ARG A 121 -4.75 -2.02 11.33
CA ARG A 121 -4.17 -3.02 12.25
C ARG A 121 -4.00 -2.47 13.67
N HIS A 122 -3.58 -1.21 13.81
CA HIS A 122 -3.50 -0.54 15.11
C HIS A 122 -4.89 -0.39 15.74
N LEU A 123 -5.90 0.04 14.97
CA LEU A 123 -7.28 0.14 15.46
C LEU A 123 -7.81 -1.22 15.93
N LEU A 124 -7.61 -2.29 15.15
CA LEU A 124 -8.05 -3.64 15.51
C LEU A 124 -7.34 -4.16 16.78
N ASN A 125 -6.07 -3.80 16.99
CA ASN A 125 -5.36 -4.15 18.23
C ASN A 125 -5.89 -3.39 19.44
N LYS A 126 -6.29 -2.13 19.25
CA LYS A 126 -6.73 -1.23 20.32
C LYS A 126 -8.19 -1.46 20.72
N PHE A 127 -9.08 -1.69 19.75
CA PHE A 127 -10.53 -1.74 19.95
C PHE A 127 -11.14 -3.11 19.65
N GLY A 128 -10.36 -4.06 19.14
CA GLY A 128 -10.86 -5.37 18.74
C GLY A 128 -11.49 -5.35 17.34
N LYS A 129 -12.31 -6.37 17.07
CA LYS A 129 -13.02 -6.50 15.79
C LYS A 129 -14.00 -5.34 15.56
N PHE A 130 -14.33 -5.09 14.30
CA PHE A 130 -15.41 -4.18 13.91
C PHE A 130 -16.70 -4.96 13.66
N GLU A 131 -17.82 -4.32 13.98
CA GLU A 131 -19.13 -4.80 13.59
C GLU A 131 -19.35 -4.59 12.08
N GLU A 132 -20.18 -5.43 11.48
CA GLU A 132 -20.38 -5.48 10.02
C GLU A 132 -20.72 -4.11 9.37
N PRO A 133 -21.58 -3.25 9.95
CA PRO A 133 -21.86 -1.94 9.36
C PRO A 133 -20.61 -1.06 9.24
N MET A 134 -19.78 -1.02 10.28
CA MET A 134 -18.53 -0.25 10.26
C MET A 134 -17.52 -0.86 9.29
N ALA A 135 -17.43 -2.20 9.25
CA ALA A 135 -16.58 -2.90 8.29
C ALA A 135 -17.02 -2.63 6.83
N ALA A 136 -18.32 -2.54 6.56
CA ALA A 136 -18.86 -2.19 5.24
C ALA A 136 -18.50 -0.76 4.83
N LEU A 137 -18.63 0.22 5.73
CA LEU A 137 -18.24 1.62 5.49
C LEU A 137 -16.76 1.76 5.13
N TYR A 138 -15.88 1.07 5.87
CA TYR A 138 -14.45 1.05 5.55
C TYR A 138 -14.14 0.28 4.27
N MET A 139 -14.80 -0.87 4.06
CA MET A 139 -14.62 -1.67 2.85
C MET A 139 -14.99 -0.91 1.59
N LYS A 140 -16.07 -0.11 1.62
CA LYS A 140 -16.43 0.78 0.51
C LYS A 140 -15.30 1.72 0.15
N GLN A 141 -14.71 2.40 1.13
CA GLN A 141 -13.60 3.32 0.89
C GLN A 141 -12.31 2.62 0.42
N ILE A 142 -12.02 1.42 0.93
CA ILE A 142 -10.92 0.56 0.45
C ILE A 142 -11.12 0.26 -1.04
N LEU A 143 -12.32 -0.16 -1.42
CA LEU A 143 -12.66 -0.50 -2.81
C LEU A 143 -12.65 0.73 -3.72
N GLU A 144 -13.09 1.90 -3.25
CA GLU A 144 -12.99 3.16 -4.00
C GLU A 144 -11.52 3.51 -4.33
N GLY A 145 -10.63 3.43 -3.32
CA GLY A 145 -9.19 3.62 -3.53
C GLY A 145 -8.57 2.56 -4.46
N LEU A 146 -8.95 1.30 -4.29
CA LEU A 146 -8.43 0.21 -5.11
C LEU A 146 -8.92 0.29 -6.56
N MET A 147 -10.19 0.64 -6.77
CA MET A 147 -10.77 0.90 -8.08
C MET A 147 -9.99 1.99 -8.81
N TYR A 148 -9.69 3.10 -8.12
CA TYR A 148 -8.87 4.17 -8.68
C TYR A 148 -7.49 3.67 -9.15
N LEU A 149 -6.78 2.89 -8.31
CA LEU A 149 -5.48 2.31 -8.69
C LEU A 149 -5.59 1.40 -9.91
N HIS A 150 -6.58 0.50 -9.91
CA HIS A 150 -6.78 -0.45 -10.99
C HIS A 150 -7.09 0.25 -12.32
N LEU A 151 -7.89 1.33 -12.30
CA LEU A 151 -8.15 2.17 -13.48
C LEU A 151 -6.89 2.88 -14.00
N GLN A 152 -5.91 3.17 -13.14
CA GLN A 152 -4.60 3.71 -13.53
C GLN A 152 -3.61 2.62 -14.01
N GLY A 153 -4.05 1.36 -14.08
CA GLY A 153 -3.23 0.21 -14.43
C GLY A 153 -2.24 -0.18 -13.34
N ILE A 154 -2.54 0.12 -12.07
CA ILE A 154 -1.65 -0.13 -10.92
C ILE A 154 -2.22 -1.23 -10.05
N VAL A 155 -1.40 -2.23 -9.76
CA VAL A 155 -1.69 -3.28 -8.76
C VAL A 155 -0.98 -2.93 -7.46
N HIS A 156 -1.69 -3.02 -6.34
CA HIS A 156 -1.13 -2.66 -5.04
C HIS A 156 -0.16 -3.72 -4.50
N ARG A 157 -0.56 -5.00 -4.54
CA ARG A 157 0.22 -6.21 -4.15
C ARG A 157 0.54 -6.42 -2.67
N ASP A 158 0.12 -5.51 -1.78
CA ASP A 158 0.31 -5.65 -0.33
C ASP A 158 -0.86 -5.03 0.44
N ILE A 159 -2.08 -5.29 -0.03
CA ILE A 159 -3.31 -4.92 0.67
C ILE A 159 -3.41 -5.76 1.94
N LYS A 160 -3.36 -5.10 3.10
CA LYS A 160 -3.48 -5.68 4.43
C LYS A 160 -3.83 -4.59 5.43
N SER A 161 -4.40 -4.93 6.58
CA SER A 161 -4.80 -3.94 7.60
C SER A 161 -3.66 -3.02 8.08
N ALA A 162 -2.40 -3.46 7.99
CA ALA A 162 -1.25 -2.64 8.37
C ALA A 162 -0.92 -1.52 7.35
N ASN A 163 -1.30 -1.69 6.07
CA ASN A 163 -1.07 -0.71 5.00
C ASN A 163 -2.33 0.12 4.67
N ILE A 164 -3.40 -0.06 5.43
CA ILE A 164 -4.63 0.72 5.32
C ILE A 164 -4.65 1.66 6.51
N LEU A 165 -4.53 2.96 6.25
CA LEU A 165 -4.54 3.99 7.29
C LEU A 165 -5.92 4.60 7.45
N VAL A 166 -6.20 5.18 8.61
CA VAL A 166 -7.48 5.80 8.95
C VAL A 166 -7.22 7.20 9.49
N THR A 167 -7.92 8.22 9.00
CA THR A 167 -7.88 9.56 9.61
C THR A 167 -8.73 9.60 10.89
N GLN A 168 -8.58 10.65 11.70
CA GLN A 168 -9.46 10.84 12.87
C GLN A 168 -10.95 10.95 12.49
N ASP A 169 -11.25 11.47 11.30
CA ASP A 169 -12.61 11.58 10.77
C ASP A 169 -13.12 10.28 10.10
N GLY A 170 -12.38 9.17 10.21
CA GLY A 170 -12.79 7.87 9.66
C GLY A 170 -12.59 7.71 8.15
N VAL A 171 -11.75 8.55 7.52
CA VAL A 171 -11.40 8.41 6.10
C VAL A 171 -10.30 7.36 5.95
N ILE A 172 -10.53 6.36 5.11
CA ILE A 172 -9.56 5.32 4.81
C ILE A 172 -8.57 5.80 3.74
N LYS A 173 -7.27 5.51 3.92
CA LYS A 173 -6.23 5.77 2.92
C LYS A 173 -5.34 4.54 2.71
N LEU A 174 -5.25 4.06 1.47
CA LEU A 174 -4.29 3.02 1.10
C LEU A 174 -2.88 3.60 1.06
N SER A 175 -1.92 2.87 1.62
CA SER A 175 -0.54 3.29 1.81
C SER A 175 0.46 2.18 1.46
N ASP A 176 1.75 2.51 1.53
CA ASP A 176 2.88 1.64 1.22
C ASP A 176 2.82 0.98 -0.17
N PHE A 177 3.12 1.80 -1.18
CA PHE A 177 3.23 1.38 -2.57
C PHE A 177 4.58 0.76 -2.94
N GLY A 178 5.43 0.40 -1.95
CA GLY A 178 6.77 -0.15 -2.20
C GLY A 178 6.77 -1.50 -2.93
N ALA A 179 5.65 -2.23 -2.85
CA ALA A 179 5.42 -3.45 -3.62
C ALA A 179 4.60 -3.23 -4.89
N SER A 180 4.02 -2.04 -5.07
CA SER A 180 3.05 -1.75 -6.14
C SER A 180 3.71 -1.66 -7.52
N LYS A 181 2.91 -1.93 -8.55
CA LYS A 181 3.42 -1.98 -9.92
C LYS A 181 2.40 -1.48 -10.93
N LYS A 182 2.86 -0.61 -11.84
CA LYS A 182 2.12 -0.30 -13.07
C LYS A 182 2.30 -1.44 -14.07
N ILE A 183 1.20 -2.05 -14.50
CA ILE A 183 1.19 -3.15 -15.46
C ILE A 183 0.44 -2.74 -16.71
N LYS A 184 0.96 -3.15 -17.88
CA LYS A 184 0.31 -2.94 -19.19
C LYS A 184 -0.66 -4.09 -19.54
N SER A 185 -0.52 -5.23 -18.85
CA SER A 185 -1.36 -6.41 -18.97
C SER A 185 -1.42 -7.14 -17.64
N ASP A 186 -2.50 -7.88 -17.39
CA ASP A 186 -2.78 -8.58 -16.13
C ASP A 186 -1.75 -9.67 -15.76
N TYR A 187 -0.89 -10.03 -16.71
CA TYR A 187 0.11 -11.08 -16.60
C TYR A 187 1.49 -10.53 -16.19
N VAL A 188 2.09 -11.13 -15.15
CA VAL A 188 3.44 -10.83 -14.68
C VAL A 188 4.36 -11.93 -15.22
N ASN A 189 5.09 -11.66 -16.30
CA ASN A 189 5.84 -12.69 -17.04
C ASN A 189 7.35 -12.72 -16.75
N ASP A 190 7.86 -11.89 -15.84
CA ASP A 190 9.29 -11.78 -15.56
C ASP A 190 9.67 -12.50 -14.25
N LYS A 191 10.61 -13.44 -14.33
CA LYS A 191 11.13 -14.23 -13.20
C LYS A 191 11.78 -13.36 -12.11
N ASN A 192 12.37 -12.21 -12.46
CA ASN A 192 12.90 -11.24 -11.49
C ASN A 192 11.79 -10.42 -10.82
N GLU A 193 10.62 -10.31 -11.45
CA GLU A 193 9.45 -9.64 -10.88
C GLU A 193 8.68 -10.55 -9.92
N LEU A 194 8.73 -11.85 -10.20
CA LEU A 194 8.17 -12.93 -9.38
C LEU A 194 8.86 -13.05 -8.02
N SER A 195 10.19 -12.90 -7.98
CA SER A 195 10.97 -12.89 -6.73
C SER A 195 10.68 -11.65 -5.87
N ARG A 196 10.40 -10.49 -6.49
CA ARG A 196 9.87 -9.32 -5.77
C ARG A 196 8.41 -9.48 -5.35
N SER A 197 7.60 -10.21 -6.10
CA SER A 197 6.20 -10.50 -5.76
C SER A 197 6.04 -11.36 -4.50
N LEU A 198 7.10 -12.10 -4.10
CA LEU A 198 7.14 -12.86 -2.84
C LEU A 198 7.36 -11.97 -1.61
N LYS A 199 7.58 -10.66 -1.79
CA LYS A 199 7.71 -9.69 -0.68
C LYS A 199 6.36 -9.28 -0.07
N GLY A 200 5.25 -9.76 -0.61
CA GLY A 200 3.93 -9.54 -0.01
C GLY A 200 3.77 -10.30 1.31
N SER A 201 2.77 -9.89 2.09
CA SER A 201 2.50 -10.50 3.39
C SER A 201 1.80 -11.87 3.22
N PRO A 202 2.43 -13.01 3.58
CA PRO A 202 1.95 -14.35 3.20
C PRO A 202 0.49 -14.66 3.56
N TYR A 203 -0.01 -14.11 4.68
CA TYR A 203 -1.37 -14.36 5.16
C TYR A 203 -2.46 -13.75 4.26
N TRP A 204 -2.14 -12.79 3.39
CA TRP A 204 -3.06 -12.14 2.45
C TRP A 204 -2.77 -12.52 0.99
N MET A 205 -1.81 -13.42 0.77
CA MET A 205 -1.32 -13.76 -0.56
C MET A 205 -2.32 -14.66 -1.29
N ALA A 206 -2.60 -14.32 -2.55
CA ALA A 206 -3.46 -15.13 -3.41
C ALA A 206 -2.75 -16.40 -3.91
N PRO A 207 -3.49 -17.50 -4.16
CA PRO A 207 -2.91 -18.78 -4.61
C PRO A 207 -2.06 -18.67 -5.88
N GLU A 208 -2.49 -17.86 -6.85
CA GLU A 208 -1.80 -17.68 -8.12
C GLU A 208 -0.50 -16.85 -7.99
N ILE A 209 -0.40 -16.00 -6.96
CA ILE A 209 0.85 -15.31 -6.61
C ILE A 209 1.81 -16.30 -5.95
N ALA A 210 1.33 -17.12 -5.01
CA ALA A 210 2.14 -18.14 -4.34
C ALA A 210 2.65 -19.22 -5.33
N ARG A 211 1.80 -19.62 -6.28
CA ARG A 211 2.12 -20.58 -7.37
C ARG A 211 2.88 -19.94 -8.52
N ARG A 212 3.10 -18.62 -8.49
CA ARG A 212 3.85 -17.90 -9.51
C ARG A 212 3.22 -17.99 -10.91
N SER A 213 1.90 -18.14 -10.98
CA SER A 213 1.14 -18.34 -12.22
C SER A 213 0.45 -17.08 -12.75
N GLY A 214 0.57 -15.93 -12.07
CA GLY A 214 0.15 -14.62 -12.55
C GLY A 214 -1.29 -14.21 -12.17
N HIS A 215 -1.70 -13.01 -12.63
CA HIS A 215 -2.84 -12.15 -12.23
C HIS A 215 -2.58 -11.20 -11.05
N GLY A 216 -2.28 -9.93 -11.37
CA GLY A 216 -2.06 -8.89 -10.37
C GLY A 216 -3.35 -8.31 -9.78
N PHE A 217 -4.27 -7.82 -10.62
CA PHE A 217 -5.48 -7.14 -10.13
C PHE A 217 -6.39 -8.06 -9.31
N ALA A 218 -6.63 -9.29 -9.77
CA ALA A 218 -7.42 -10.28 -9.02
C ALA A 218 -6.76 -10.68 -7.69
N ALA A 219 -5.43 -10.61 -7.58
CA ALA A 219 -4.75 -10.89 -6.32
C ALA A 219 -5.03 -9.80 -5.26
N ASP A 220 -5.15 -8.53 -5.65
CA ASP A 220 -5.58 -7.48 -4.71
C ASP A 220 -7.00 -7.77 -4.17
N ILE A 221 -7.89 -8.33 -5.00
CA ILE A 221 -9.26 -8.70 -4.59
C ILE A 221 -9.27 -9.84 -3.57
N TRP A 222 -8.38 -10.82 -3.72
CA TRP A 222 -8.18 -11.84 -2.69
C TRP A 222 -7.74 -11.21 -1.36
N SER A 223 -6.75 -10.31 -1.42
CA SER A 223 -6.27 -9.59 -0.24
C SER A 223 -7.35 -8.71 0.40
N VAL A 224 -8.28 -8.15 -0.39
CA VAL A 224 -9.49 -7.47 0.13
C VAL A 224 -10.38 -8.40 0.93
N GLY A 225 -10.64 -9.63 0.44
CA GLY A 225 -11.37 -10.65 1.19
C GLY A 225 -10.69 -11.00 2.52
N CYS A 226 -9.35 -11.10 2.51
CA CYS A 226 -8.56 -11.28 3.72
C CYS A 226 -8.69 -10.10 4.70
N VAL A 227 -8.67 -8.85 4.23
CA VAL A 227 -8.89 -7.66 5.08
C VAL A 227 -10.30 -7.64 5.68
N MET A 228 -11.31 -8.07 4.92
CA MET A 228 -12.67 -8.19 5.47
C MET A 228 -12.72 -9.17 6.66
N ILE A 229 -12.05 -10.33 6.54
CA ILE A 229 -11.90 -11.28 7.65
C ILE A 229 -11.16 -10.64 8.83
N GLU A 230 -10.09 -9.87 8.57
CA GLU A 230 -9.37 -9.17 9.65
C GLU A 230 -10.27 -8.20 10.41
N MET A 231 -11.09 -7.43 9.70
CA MET A 231 -11.97 -6.44 10.32
C MET A 231 -12.99 -7.10 11.25
N ILE A 232 -13.68 -8.14 10.78
CA ILE A 232 -14.78 -8.77 11.54
C ILE A 232 -14.30 -9.80 12.58
N THR A 233 -13.03 -10.21 12.53
CA THR A 233 -12.46 -11.14 13.53
C THR A 233 -11.44 -10.49 14.45
N GLY A 234 -10.90 -9.32 14.09
CA GLY A 234 -9.75 -8.70 14.76
C GLY A 234 -8.42 -9.41 14.53
N ASN A 235 -8.38 -10.47 13.72
CA ASN A 235 -7.25 -11.40 13.64
C ASN A 235 -6.77 -11.61 12.20
N ALA A 236 -5.51 -12.02 12.02
CA ALA A 236 -5.00 -12.39 10.70
C ALA A 236 -5.85 -13.52 10.07
N PRO A 237 -6.02 -13.55 8.73
CA PRO A 237 -7.02 -14.39 8.06
C PRO A 237 -6.95 -15.90 8.37
N TRP A 238 -5.74 -16.42 8.61
CA TRP A 238 -5.49 -17.85 8.84
C TRP A 238 -5.30 -18.23 10.31
N LYS A 239 -5.47 -17.28 11.25
CA LYS A 239 -5.06 -17.46 12.66
C LYS A 239 -5.70 -18.67 13.34
N SER A 240 -6.93 -19.03 12.98
CA SER A 240 -7.65 -20.15 13.60
C SER A 240 -7.19 -21.53 13.12
N VAL A 241 -6.54 -21.62 11.96
CA VAL A 241 -6.16 -22.91 11.32
C VAL A 241 -4.66 -23.07 11.15
N SER A 242 -3.87 -22.02 11.37
CA SER A 242 -2.43 -22.04 11.16
C SER A 242 -1.65 -21.28 12.24
N LYS A 243 -0.54 -21.88 12.67
CA LYS A 243 0.39 -21.32 13.67
C LYS A 243 1.72 -20.84 13.09
N SER A 244 2.00 -21.13 11.82
CA SER A 244 3.25 -20.75 11.15
C SER A 244 3.01 -20.25 9.74
N VAL A 245 3.91 -19.40 9.24
CA VAL A 245 3.89 -18.92 7.84
C VAL A 245 4.03 -20.09 6.85
N LYS A 246 4.81 -21.12 7.20
CA LYS A 246 5.01 -22.31 6.34
C LYS A 246 3.69 -23.04 6.09
N ASP A 247 2.92 -23.32 7.15
CA ASP A 247 1.61 -23.96 7.05
C ASP A 247 0.62 -23.12 6.22
N VAL A 248 0.61 -21.80 6.43
CA VAL A 248 -0.20 -20.88 5.60
C VAL A 248 0.16 -20.99 4.11
N MET A 249 1.46 -20.99 3.79
CA MET A 249 1.92 -21.13 2.40
C MET A 249 1.51 -22.46 1.78
N GLU A 250 1.63 -23.58 2.51
CA GLU A 250 1.20 -24.91 2.04
C GLU A 250 -0.32 -24.96 1.75
N ARG A 251 -1.13 -24.32 2.59
CA ARG A 251 -2.58 -24.20 2.40
C ARG A 251 -2.93 -23.35 1.17
N ILE A 252 -2.28 -22.21 1.02
CA ILE A 252 -2.47 -21.33 -0.15
C ILE A 252 -2.08 -22.06 -1.44
N ILE A 253 -0.93 -22.73 -1.45
CA ILE A 253 -0.44 -23.48 -2.62
C ILE A 253 -1.37 -24.65 -2.96
N SER A 254 -1.96 -25.32 -1.96
CA SER A 254 -2.96 -26.38 -2.17
C SER A 254 -4.35 -25.85 -2.58
N GLY A 255 -4.54 -24.53 -2.64
CA GLY A 255 -5.80 -23.90 -3.08
C GLY A 255 -6.86 -23.85 -2.00
N GLN A 256 -6.49 -24.01 -0.72
CA GLN A 256 -7.38 -23.73 0.40
C GLN A 256 -7.63 -22.22 0.50
N THR A 257 -8.74 -21.84 1.12
CA THR A 257 -9.08 -20.45 1.43
C THR A 257 -8.96 -20.19 2.93
N PRO A 258 -8.74 -18.94 3.36
CA PRO A 258 -8.92 -18.56 4.74
C PRO A 258 -10.29 -19.02 5.28
N PRO A 259 -10.37 -19.43 6.56
CA PRO A 259 -11.64 -19.80 7.17
C PRO A 259 -12.56 -18.60 7.29
N ILE A 260 -13.79 -18.75 6.79
CA ILE A 260 -14.84 -17.74 6.95
C ILE A 260 -15.38 -17.80 8.38
N PRO A 261 -15.48 -16.67 9.09
CA PRO A 261 -15.95 -16.66 10.47
C PRO A 261 -17.42 -17.07 10.57
N LEU A 262 -17.77 -17.68 11.70
CA LEU A 262 -19.15 -18.03 12.04
C LEU A 262 -19.89 -16.82 12.62
N GLY A 263 -21.22 -16.82 12.52
CA GLY A 263 -22.07 -15.79 13.12
C GLY A 263 -22.13 -14.47 12.35
N ILE A 264 -21.64 -14.43 11.13
CA ILE A 264 -21.75 -13.28 10.22
C ILE A 264 -23.01 -13.36 9.35
N SER A 265 -23.45 -12.23 8.81
CA SER A 265 -24.58 -12.17 7.89
C SER A 265 -24.33 -12.96 6.60
N LEU A 266 -25.41 -13.40 5.95
CA LEU A 266 -25.32 -14.07 4.65
C LEU A 266 -24.66 -13.18 3.59
N ASP A 267 -24.92 -11.88 3.63
CA ASP A 267 -24.35 -10.94 2.67
C ASP A 267 -22.85 -10.72 2.92
N CYS A 268 -22.41 -10.60 4.18
CA CYS A 268 -20.99 -10.56 4.51
C CYS A 268 -20.26 -11.83 4.08
N LYS A 269 -20.88 -13.00 4.33
CA LYS A 269 -20.33 -14.29 3.90
C LYS A 269 -20.14 -14.35 2.38
N LYS A 270 -21.18 -14.01 1.62
CA LYS A 270 -21.13 -14.00 0.14
C LYS A 270 -20.05 -13.06 -0.39
N PHE A 271 -19.94 -11.86 0.18
CA PHE A 271 -18.89 -10.89 -0.19
C PHE A 271 -17.49 -11.50 -0.05
N ILE A 272 -17.22 -12.16 1.08
CA ILE A 272 -15.93 -12.84 1.34
C ILE A 272 -15.72 -14.00 0.36
N GLU A 273 -16.74 -14.82 0.10
CA GLU A 273 -16.67 -15.96 -0.82
C GLU A 273 -16.41 -15.56 -2.28
N GLU A 274 -16.93 -14.40 -2.72
CA GLU A 274 -16.65 -13.83 -4.03
C GLU A 274 -15.19 -13.34 -4.14
N CYS A 275 -14.67 -12.72 -3.09
CA CYS A 275 -13.27 -12.28 -3.04
C CYS A 275 -12.30 -13.47 -3.03
N LEU A 276 -12.64 -14.55 -2.33
CA LEU A 276 -11.76 -15.71 -2.10
C LEU A 276 -11.96 -16.86 -3.12
N LYS A 277 -12.49 -16.58 -4.32
CA LYS A 277 -12.50 -17.58 -5.39
C LYS A 277 -11.07 -17.98 -5.76
N VAL A 278 -10.77 -19.28 -5.74
CA VAL A 278 -9.42 -19.79 -6.05
C VAL A 278 -9.02 -19.46 -7.49
N ASP A 279 -9.97 -19.57 -8.42
CA ASP A 279 -9.79 -19.13 -9.81
C ASP A 279 -9.81 -17.60 -9.89
N PRO A 280 -8.69 -16.93 -10.24
CA PRO A 280 -8.61 -15.48 -10.27
C PRO A 280 -9.54 -14.85 -11.31
N THR A 281 -9.91 -15.57 -12.37
CA THR A 281 -10.82 -15.06 -13.42
C THR A 281 -12.27 -14.94 -12.96
N LYS A 282 -12.62 -15.62 -11.84
CA LYS A 282 -13.95 -15.59 -11.23
C LYS A 282 -14.07 -14.53 -10.13
N ARG A 283 -12.99 -13.83 -9.79
CA ARG A 283 -13.05 -12.76 -8.79
C ARG A 283 -13.62 -11.48 -9.42
N PRO A 284 -14.54 -10.79 -8.73
CA PRO A 284 -15.09 -9.54 -9.20
C PRO A 284 -14.04 -8.42 -9.23
N THR A 285 -14.27 -7.39 -10.04
CA THR A 285 -13.50 -6.14 -9.99
C THR A 285 -13.89 -5.32 -8.76
N PRO A 286 -13.09 -4.32 -8.33
CA PRO A 286 -13.48 -3.43 -7.23
C PRO A 286 -14.82 -2.74 -7.48
N GLY A 287 -15.06 -2.31 -8.73
CA GLY A 287 -16.33 -1.68 -9.13
C GLY A 287 -17.54 -2.61 -9.04
N ALA A 288 -17.37 -3.91 -9.34
CA ALA A 288 -18.43 -4.90 -9.14
C ALA A 288 -18.71 -5.11 -7.65
N LEU A 289 -17.66 -5.21 -6.81
CA LEU A 289 -17.80 -5.36 -5.36
C LEU A 289 -18.48 -4.16 -4.69
N LEU A 290 -18.25 -2.93 -5.17
CA LEU A 290 -18.95 -1.74 -4.68
C LEU A 290 -20.48 -1.82 -4.84
N ASN A 291 -20.96 -2.67 -5.75
CA ASN A 291 -22.38 -2.92 -5.98
C ASN A 291 -22.89 -4.20 -5.29
N HIS A 292 -22.08 -4.85 -4.46
CA HIS A 292 -22.47 -6.05 -3.73
C HIS A 292 -23.47 -5.70 -2.60
N GLU A 293 -24.45 -6.58 -2.35
CA GLU A 293 -25.55 -6.34 -1.40
C GLU A 293 -25.07 -6.00 0.02
N PHE A 294 -23.98 -6.63 0.45
CA PHE A 294 -23.32 -6.33 1.73
C PHE A 294 -22.99 -4.84 1.91
N LEU A 295 -22.54 -4.16 0.84
CA LEU A 295 -22.14 -2.75 0.88
C LEU A 295 -23.28 -1.78 0.56
N LYS A 296 -24.43 -2.27 0.10
CA LYS A 296 -25.64 -1.44 -0.11
C LYS A 296 -26.45 -1.25 1.17
N LYS A 297 -26.32 -2.18 2.12
CA LYS A 297 -27.08 -2.18 3.39
C LYS A 297 -26.34 -1.52 4.55
N GLY A 298 -25.06 -1.17 4.37
CA GLY A 298 -24.18 -0.58 5.38
C GLY A 298 -23.82 0.87 5.09
#